data_AF-A0A6A8Q6U9-F1
#
_entry.id   AF-A0A6A8Q6U9-F1
#
_cell.length_a   1.000
_cell.length_b   1.000
_cell.length_c   1.000
_cell.angle_alpha   90.00
_cell.angle_beta   90.00
_cell.angle_gamma   90.00
#
_symmetry.space_group_name_H-M   'P 1'
#
loop_
_entity.id
_entity.type
_entity.pdbx_description
1 polymer ?
#
loop_
_entity_poly.entity_id
_entity_poly.type
_entity_poly.pdbx_seq_one_letter_code
_entity_poly.pdbx_strand_id
1 'polypeptide(L)'
;MISKISLNKVASYKKLSVLETDKKVNLIYGLNGTGKSILSNFLYLPTHPDYKHSSVDGLDESHDILVYNETFIQDIFYESESLPGIFTLSKENKEAEQRIANAEKEINRIEKEKEVKEKELANEESHLTEIRKTAKNKIWEIKKDYTGGDRVLEFSLEGYKGDSNKLLTFIESIEKPESKPQKSIDQLKQEVQSLSGGNAQKYNLLPQISFTVHDIEQNDLFEKQIIGNENSSVAGLINKLGNSDWVKDGIKYLPKELNQEKEACPFASKKLSQKN
;
A
#
# COMPACT_ATOMS: atom_id res chain seq x y z
N MET A 1 47.28 -7.39 58.96
CA MET A 1 48.57 -7.81 58.33
C MET A 1 48.43 -9.24 57.83
N ILE A 2 48.84 -9.52 56.59
CA ILE A 2 48.70 -10.85 55.99
C ILE A 2 49.38 -11.90 56.87
N SER A 3 48.61 -12.87 57.34
CA SER A 3 49.08 -14.01 58.14
C SER A 3 49.22 -15.28 57.32
N LYS A 4 48.42 -15.39 56.24
CA LYS A 4 48.38 -16.58 55.40
C LYS A 4 47.95 -16.24 53.97
N ILE A 5 48.61 -16.87 53.00
CA ILE A 5 48.22 -16.87 51.59
C ILE A 5 48.04 -18.32 51.16
N SER A 6 46.85 -18.65 50.64
CA SER A 6 46.52 -19.98 50.13
C SER A 6 46.29 -19.90 48.63
N LEU A 7 47.05 -20.65 47.84
CA LEU A 7 46.89 -20.78 46.38
C LEU A 7 46.50 -22.20 46.03
N ASN A 8 45.43 -22.37 45.25
CA ASN A 8 44.96 -23.70 44.88
C ASN A 8 44.31 -23.69 43.49
N LYS A 9 44.57 -24.76 42.72
CA LYS A 9 44.00 -24.98 41.38
C LYS A 9 44.19 -23.80 40.41
N VAL A 10 45.32 -23.09 40.50
CA VAL A 10 45.65 -21.97 39.62
C VAL A 10 47.04 -22.10 39.01
N ALA A 11 47.13 -22.08 37.68
CA ALA A 11 48.39 -22.18 36.92
C ALA A 11 49.34 -23.28 37.44
N SER A 12 50.51 -22.91 37.99
CA SER A 12 51.51 -23.82 38.54
C SER A 12 51.12 -24.42 39.90
N TYR A 13 50.16 -23.84 40.62
CA TYR A 13 49.67 -24.29 41.92
C TYR A 13 48.55 -25.33 41.76
N LYS A 14 48.91 -26.54 41.28
CA LYS A 14 47.96 -27.64 41.02
C LYS A 14 47.29 -28.21 42.29
N LYS A 15 47.95 -28.07 43.44
CA LYS A 15 47.48 -28.49 44.76
C LYS A 15 47.54 -27.31 45.72
N LEU A 16 46.78 -27.40 46.81
CA LEU A 16 46.79 -26.39 47.86
C LEU A 16 48.22 -26.14 48.34
N SER A 17 48.67 -24.90 48.16
CA SER A 17 49.97 -24.41 48.58
C SER A 17 49.76 -23.23 49.50
N VAL A 18 50.35 -23.31 50.69
CA VAL A 18 50.10 -22.36 51.77
C VAL A 18 51.41 -21.67 52.14
N LEU A 19 51.36 -20.35 52.20
CA LEU A 19 52.40 -19.51 52.79
C LEU A 19 51.85 -18.91 54.07
N GLU A 20 52.35 -19.36 55.22
CA GLU A 20 52.03 -18.82 56.54
C GLU A 20 53.23 -18.01 57.06
N THR A 21 52.97 -16.82 57.59
CA THR A 21 54.03 -15.94 58.10
C THR A 21 53.51 -14.99 59.17
N ASP A 22 54.36 -14.72 60.16
CA ASP A 22 54.19 -13.68 61.18
C ASP A 22 55.14 -12.49 60.95
N LYS A 23 55.95 -12.52 59.86
CA LYS A 23 57.02 -11.56 59.59
C LYS A 23 56.52 -10.40 58.76
N LYS A 24 56.94 -9.18 59.14
CA LYS A 24 56.60 -7.93 58.42
C LYS A 24 57.21 -7.88 57.01
N VAL A 25 58.37 -8.50 56.82
CA VAL A 25 59.08 -8.58 55.54
C VAL A 25 59.25 -10.04 55.18
N ASN A 26 58.81 -10.42 53.99
CA ASN A 26 58.90 -11.78 53.46
C ASN A 26 59.61 -11.74 52.12
N LEU A 27 60.67 -12.54 51.96
CA LEU A 27 61.40 -12.68 50.70
C LEU A 27 61.09 -14.04 50.08
N ILE A 28 60.36 -14.03 48.96
CA ILE A 28 60.01 -15.24 48.20
C ILE A 28 60.87 -15.28 46.94
N TYR A 29 61.75 -16.28 46.84
CA TYR A 29 62.65 -16.46 45.70
C TYR A 29 62.50 -17.85 45.09
N GLY A 30 62.93 -17.99 43.84
CA GLY A 30 62.87 -19.25 43.09
C GLY A 30 63.26 -19.04 41.64
N LEU A 31 63.54 -20.13 40.92
CA LEU A 31 63.90 -20.10 39.50
C LEU A 31 62.78 -19.52 38.62
N ASN A 32 63.10 -19.19 37.36
CA ASN A 32 62.09 -18.77 36.41
C ASN A 32 61.03 -19.87 36.20
N GLY A 33 59.76 -19.48 36.11
CA GLY A 33 58.64 -20.43 35.95
C GLY A 33 58.12 -21.08 37.24
N THR A 34 58.67 -20.77 38.43
CA THR A 34 58.21 -21.36 39.71
C THR A 34 56.89 -20.80 40.25
N GLY A 35 56.21 -19.90 39.53
CA GLY A 35 54.90 -19.36 39.92
C GLY A 35 54.92 -18.07 40.75
N LYS A 36 56.08 -17.42 40.94
CA LYS A 36 56.19 -16.14 41.67
C LYS A 36 55.22 -15.06 41.15
N SER A 37 55.13 -14.91 39.84
CA SER A 37 54.21 -13.95 39.21
C SER A 37 52.74 -14.31 39.42
N ILE A 38 52.40 -15.58 39.58
CA ILE A 38 51.01 -16.00 39.85
C ILE A 38 50.60 -15.57 41.26
N LEU A 39 51.51 -15.68 42.23
CA LEU A 39 51.28 -15.20 43.59
C LEU A 39 51.09 -13.69 43.63
N SER A 40 51.95 -12.91 42.94
CA SER A 40 51.78 -11.46 42.89
C SER A 40 50.51 -11.05 42.13
N ASN A 41 50.17 -11.71 41.02
CA ASN A 41 48.95 -11.43 40.26
C ASN A 41 47.67 -11.74 41.06
N PHE A 42 47.69 -12.80 41.89
CA PHE A 42 46.61 -13.08 42.82
C PHE A 42 46.41 -11.93 43.82
N LEU A 43 47.50 -11.41 44.40
CA LEU A 43 47.40 -10.28 45.33
C LEU A 43 46.95 -8.98 44.62
N TYR A 44 47.25 -8.83 43.33
CA TYR A 44 46.85 -7.66 42.53
C TYR A 44 45.36 -7.66 42.20
N LEU A 45 44.78 -8.82 41.84
CA LEU A 45 43.36 -8.94 41.52
C LEU A 45 42.77 -10.22 42.16
N PRO A 46 42.56 -10.24 43.49
CA PRO A 46 42.14 -11.44 44.22
C PRO A 46 40.75 -11.94 43.84
N THR A 47 39.92 -11.05 43.26
CA THR A 47 38.56 -11.34 42.82
C THR A 47 38.49 -11.97 41.42
N HIS A 48 39.62 -12.12 40.71
CA HIS A 48 39.61 -12.72 39.37
C HIS A 48 39.11 -14.18 39.42
N PRO A 49 38.29 -14.64 38.46
CA PRO A 49 37.69 -15.99 38.47
C PRO A 49 38.69 -17.15 38.62
N ASP A 50 39.91 -16.97 38.12
CA ASP A 50 40.98 -17.97 38.21
C ASP A 50 41.45 -18.22 39.65
N TYR A 51 41.22 -17.28 40.56
CA TYR A 51 41.64 -17.35 41.96
C TYR A 51 40.52 -17.76 42.92
N LYS A 52 39.37 -18.24 42.42
CA LYS A 52 38.20 -18.65 43.23
C LYS A 52 38.49 -19.71 44.32
N HIS A 53 39.61 -20.40 44.24
CA HIS A 53 40.04 -21.42 45.20
C HIS A 53 41.22 -20.96 46.09
N SER A 54 41.60 -19.70 45.97
CA SER A 54 42.71 -19.07 46.68
C SER A 54 42.16 -18.09 47.72
N SER A 55 42.91 -17.84 48.80
CA SER A 55 42.50 -16.93 49.87
C SER A 55 43.69 -16.20 50.49
N VAL A 56 43.41 -15.06 51.12
CA VAL A 56 44.35 -14.30 51.95
C VAL A 56 43.71 -14.07 53.30
N ASP A 57 44.42 -14.45 54.37
CA ASP A 57 43.96 -14.27 55.74
C ASP A 57 44.80 -13.19 56.45
N GLY A 58 44.24 -12.58 57.48
CA GLY A 58 44.89 -11.52 58.27
C GLY A 58 44.67 -10.09 57.74
N LEU A 59 43.80 -9.95 56.73
CA LEU A 59 43.30 -8.67 56.24
C LEU A 59 41.83 -8.52 56.60
N ASP A 60 41.39 -7.28 56.83
CA ASP A 60 39.99 -6.89 56.98
C ASP A 60 39.65 -5.81 55.95
N GLU A 61 38.40 -5.35 55.93
CA GLU A 61 37.90 -4.34 54.98
C GLU A 61 38.61 -2.98 55.05
N SER A 62 39.39 -2.72 56.10
CA SER A 62 40.15 -1.47 56.26
C SER A 62 41.57 -1.53 55.68
N HIS A 63 41.98 -2.67 55.10
CA HIS A 63 43.31 -2.87 54.55
C HIS A 63 43.32 -2.86 53.01
N ASP A 64 44.17 -2.02 52.43
CA ASP A 64 44.47 -2.04 51.00
C ASP A 64 45.69 -2.90 50.67
N ILE A 65 45.60 -3.69 49.59
CA ILE A 65 46.73 -4.43 49.03
C ILE A 65 47.28 -3.67 47.83
N LEU A 66 48.51 -3.17 47.94
CA LEU A 66 49.22 -2.52 46.84
C LEU A 66 50.24 -3.49 46.24
N VAL A 67 50.08 -3.81 44.95
CA VAL A 67 50.98 -4.73 44.23
C VAL A 67 51.63 -4.01 43.05
N TYR A 68 52.96 -4.00 43.05
CA TYR A 68 53.76 -3.54 41.93
C TYR A 68 54.36 -4.76 41.20
N ASN A 69 53.78 -5.10 40.05
CA ASN A 69 54.19 -6.21 39.20
C ASN A 69 54.06 -5.82 37.71
N GLU A 70 54.39 -6.75 36.81
CA GLU A 70 54.28 -6.54 35.37
C GLU A 70 52.84 -6.20 34.92
N THR A 71 51.82 -6.84 35.52
CA THR A 71 50.41 -6.57 35.21
C THR A 71 50.02 -5.14 35.56
N PHE A 72 50.43 -4.61 36.72
CA PHE A 72 50.23 -3.21 37.08
C PHE A 72 50.86 -2.27 36.04
N ILE A 73 52.06 -2.57 35.56
CA ILE A 73 52.70 -1.76 34.51
C ILE A 73 51.88 -1.77 33.23
N GLN A 74 51.41 -2.94 32.78
CA GLN A 74 50.61 -3.08 31.55
C GLN A 74 49.23 -2.40 31.63
N ASP A 75 48.65 -2.35 32.83
CA ASP A 75 47.33 -1.73 33.07
C ASP A 75 47.41 -0.21 33.15
N ILE A 76 48.45 0.33 33.77
CA ILE A 76 48.55 1.77 34.07
C ILE A 76 49.37 2.52 33.02
N PHE A 77 50.42 1.89 32.47
CA PHE A 77 51.29 2.52 31.49
C PHE A 77 50.86 2.10 30.10
N TYR A 78 50.28 3.04 29.37
CA TYR A 78 49.92 2.86 27.97
C TYR A 78 50.74 3.81 27.10
N GLU A 79 51.27 3.28 26.01
CA GLU A 79 51.88 4.05 24.93
C GLU A 79 50.87 4.12 23.77
N SER A 80 50.47 5.34 23.42
CA SER A 80 49.57 5.58 22.29
C SER A 80 50.29 5.27 20.98
N GLU A 81 49.65 4.53 20.06
CA GLU A 81 50.21 4.27 18.72
C GLU A 81 50.45 5.57 17.91
N SER A 82 49.71 6.63 18.22
CA SER A 82 49.79 7.92 17.53
C SER A 82 50.98 8.79 17.94
N LEU A 83 51.50 8.60 19.15
CA LEU A 83 52.54 9.44 19.76
C LEU A 83 53.56 8.56 20.49
N PRO A 84 54.49 7.93 19.75
CA PRO A 84 55.53 7.11 20.35
C PRO A 84 56.38 7.94 21.33
N GLY A 85 56.61 7.40 22.52
CA GLY A 85 57.34 8.05 23.62
C GLY A 85 56.50 8.84 24.62
N ILE A 86 55.17 8.95 24.44
CA ILE A 86 54.26 9.52 25.45
C ILE A 86 53.58 8.39 26.22
N PHE A 87 53.90 8.30 27.51
CA PHE A 87 53.26 7.36 28.43
C PHE A 87 52.09 8.03 29.13
N THR A 88 50.88 7.54 28.88
CA THR A 88 49.70 7.97 29.60
C THR A 88 49.54 7.10 30.85
N LEU A 89 49.37 7.76 31.99
CA LEU A 89 49.08 7.13 33.28
C LEU A 89 47.56 7.12 33.50
N SER A 90 46.90 6.02 33.16
CA SER A 90 45.56 5.61 33.63
C SER A 90 44.95 4.57 32.69
N LYS A 91 44.29 3.59 33.29
CA LYS A 91 43.56 2.55 32.57
C LYS A 91 42.37 3.14 31.80
N GLU A 92 41.72 4.14 32.39
CA GLU A 92 40.56 4.83 31.82
C GLU A 92 40.91 5.55 30.50
N ASN A 93 42.07 6.22 30.44
CA ASN A 93 42.49 6.92 29.22
C ASN A 93 42.81 5.94 28.09
N LYS A 94 43.44 4.81 28.40
CA LYS A 94 43.72 3.74 27.43
C LYS A 94 42.43 3.20 26.80
N GLU A 95 41.42 2.89 27.61
CA GLU A 95 40.14 2.40 27.11
C GLU A 95 39.42 3.44 26.24
N ALA A 96 39.46 4.72 26.64
CA ALA A 96 38.87 5.80 25.87
C ALA A 96 39.55 5.99 24.50
N GLU A 97 40.89 6.03 24.46
CA GLU A 97 41.66 6.15 23.21
C GLU A 97 41.39 4.98 22.26
N GLN A 98 41.33 3.75 22.78
CA GLN A 98 41.03 2.56 21.96
C GLN A 98 39.62 2.62 21.37
N ARG A 99 38.62 3.10 22.14
CA ARG A 99 37.25 3.27 21.64
C ARG A 99 37.19 4.31 20.52
N ILE A 100 37.91 5.43 20.66
CA ILE A 100 38.00 6.47 19.63
C ILE A 100 38.64 5.90 18.36
N ALA A 101 39.81 5.26 18.48
CA ALA A 101 40.52 4.69 17.33
C ALA A 101 39.69 3.64 16.58
N ASN A 102 38.94 2.80 17.29
CA ASN A 102 38.04 1.83 16.68
C ASN A 102 36.84 2.50 16.00
N ALA A 103 36.26 3.53 16.61
CA ALA A 103 35.16 4.29 16.01
C ALA A 103 35.62 5.01 14.72
N GLU A 104 36.80 5.62 14.72
CA GLU A 104 37.39 6.27 13.54
C GLU A 104 37.66 5.27 12.40
N LYS A 105 38.17 4.07 12.72
CA LYS A 105 38.35 3.01 11.73
C LYS A 105 37.01 2.60 11.09
N GLU A 106 35.96 2.49 11.91
CA GLU A 106 34.64 2.11 11.45
C GLU A 106 33.98 3.21 10.59
N ILE A 107 34.11 4.48 10.98
CA ILE A 107 33.68 5.62 10.17
C ILE A 107 34.33 5.58 8.79
N ASN A 108 35.66 5.44 8.74
CA ASN A 108 36.39 5.35 7.48
C ASN A 108 35.96 4.16 6.60
N ARG A 109 35.59 3.03 7.21
CA ARG A 109 35.06 1.86 6.50
C ARG A 109 33.71 2.18 5.86
N ILE A 110 32.79 2.74 6.65
CA ILE A 110 31.45 3.09 6.20
C ILE A 110 31.48 4.17 5.11
N GLU A 111 32.34 5.18 5.24
CA GLU A 111 32.51 6.23 4.23
C GLU A 111 32.97 5.67 2.88
N LYS A 112 33.91 4.72 2.89
CA LYS A 112 34.34 4.03 1.65
C LYS A 112 33.22 3.20 1.03
N GLU A 113 32.44 2.49 1.84
CA GLU A 113 31.28 1.72 1.35
C GLU A 113 30.22 2.64 0.75
N LYS A 114 29.96 3.79 1.38
CA LYS A 114 29.06 4.81 0.85
C LYS A 114 29.52 5.33 -0.51
N GLU A 115 30.81 5.68 -0.65
CA GLU A 115 31.36 6.17 -1.92
C GLU A 115 31.19 5.15 -3.05
N VAL A 116 31.42 3.86 -2.76
CA VAL A 116 31.20 2.78 -3.75
C VAL A 116 29.72 2.70 -4.15
N LYS A 117 28.80 2.73 -3.17
CA LYS A 117 27.36 2.66 -3.44
C LYS A 117 26.84 3.87 -4.20
N GLU A 118 27.36 5.06 -3.93
CA GLU A 118 27.02 6.28 -4.69
C GLU A 118 27.47 6.18 -6.15
N LYS A 119 28.66 5.62 -6.41
CA LYS A 119 29.13 5.37 -7.79
C LYS A 119 28.28 4.33 -8.51
N GLU A 120 27.91 3.24 -7.84
CA GLU A 120 27.01 2.22 -8.40
C GLU A 120 25.64 2.82 -8.76
N LEU A 121 25.06 3.63 -7.87
CA LEU A 121 23.79 4.31 -8.10
C LEU A 121 23.87 5.25 -9.31
N ALA A 122 24.89 6.10 -9.38
CA ALA A 122 25.07 7.03 -10.49
C ALA A 122 25.22 6.30 -11.84
N ASN A 123 25.94 5.17 -11.85
CA ASN A 123 26.09 4.35 -13.05
C ASN A 123 24.76 3.72 -13.49
N GLU A 124 23.98 3.19 -12.55
CA GLU A 124 22.67 2.59 -12.86
C GLU A 124 21.67 3.65 -13.34
N GLU A 125 21.63 4.83 -12.72
CA GLU A 125 20.79 5.96 -13.16
C GLU A 125 21.13 6.42 -14.57
N SER A 126 22.43 6.48 -14.91
CA SER A 126 22.89 6.79 -16.26
C SER A 126 22.42 5.73 -17.27
N HIS A 127 22.60 4.45 -16.93
CA HIS A 127 22.18 3.34 -17.78
C HIS A 127 20.66 3.32 -18.00
N LEU A 128 19.86 3.56 -16.94
CA LEU A 128 18.41 3.69 -17.02
C LEU A 128 17.98 4.85 -17.93
N THR A 129 18.70 5.97 -17.85
CA THR A 129 18.48 7.14 -18.71
C THR A 129 18.76 6.83 -20.17
N GLU A 130 19.84 6.11 -20.46
CA GLU A 130 20.18 5.66 -21.82
C GLU A 130 19.16 4.66 -22.39
N ILE A 131 18.72 3.69 -21.59
CA ILE A 131 17.67 2.73 -21.97
C ILE A 131 16.38 3.50 -22.30
N ARG A 132 15.94 4.40 -21.42
CA ARG A 132 14.73 5.21 -21.64
C ARG A 132 14.85 6.06 -22.90
N LYS A 133 16.01 6.70 -23.13
CA LYS A 133 16.27 7.47 -24.35
C LYS A 133 16.19 6.58 -25.60
N THR A 134 16.77 5.39 -25.55
CA THR A 134 16.75 4.43 -26.66
C THR A 134 15.33 3.96 -26.96
N ALA A 135 14.58 3.56 -25.93
CA ALA A 135 13.17 3.17 -26.05
C ALA A 135 12.32 4.30 -26.64
N LYS A 136 12.48 5.52 -26.11
CA LYS A 136 11.81 6.72 -26.59
C LYS A 136 12.10 6.98 -28.08
N ASN A 137 13.36 6.91 -28.48
CA ASN A 137 13.76 7.10 -29.88
C ASN A 137 13.13 6.02 -30.78
N LYS A 138 13.16 4.75 -30.34
CA LYS A 138 12.59 3.64 -31.12
C LYS A 138 11.08 3.75 -31.29
N ILE A 139 10.36 4.09 -30.22
CA ILE A 139 8.92 4.34 -30.26
C ILE A 139 8.62 5.51 -31.21
N TRP A 140 9.43 6.56 -31.18
CA TRP A 140 9.25 7.71 -32.04
C TRP A 140 9.52 7.40 -33.53
N GLU A 141 10.49 6.54 -33.83
CA GLU A 141 10.72 6.00 -35.18
C GLU A 141 9.49 5.23 -35.68
N ILE A 142 9.01 4.25 -34.90
CA ILE A 142 7.82 3.44 -35.25
C ILE A 142 6.62 4.35 -35.51
N LYS A 143 6.40 5.36 -34.66
CA LYS A 143 5.34 6.35 -34.82
C LYS A 143 5.44 7.10 -36.15
N LYS A 144 6.64 7.44 -36.63
CA LYS A 144 6.83 8.13 -37.93
C LYS A 144 6.36 7.26 -39.09
N ASP A 145 6.57 5.95 -39.03
CA ASP A 145 6.14 5.02 -40.10
C ASP A 145 4.62 5.04 -40.33
N TYR A 146 3.84 5.30 -39.29
CA TYR A 146 2.36 5.33 -39.36
C TYR A 146 1.74 6.73 -39.41
N THR A 147 2.54 7.80 -39.24
CA THR A 147 2.08 9.20 -39.31
C THR A 147 2.60 9.93 -40.56
N GLY A 148 3.66 9.45 -41.20
CA GLY A 148 4.21 10.03 -42.43
C GLY A 148 3.59 9.48 -43.71
N GLY A 149 3.41 8.15 -43.79
CA GLY A 149 3.06 7.39 -45.01
C GLY A 149 1.58 7.39 -45.39
N ASP A 150 0.97 6.20 -45.48
CA ASP A 150 -0.44 6.03 -45.88
C ASP A 150 -1.47 6.60 -44.87
N ARG A 151 -1.01 6.97 -43.67
CA ARG A 151 -1.77 7.60 -42.56
C ARG A 151 -3.03 6.84 -42.15
N VAL A 152 -3.20 5.60 -42.58
CA VAL A 152 -4.40 4.79 -42.32
C VAL A 152 -4.58 4.58 -40.82
N LEU A 153 -3.49 4.43 -40.07
CA LEU A 153 -3.48 4.21 -38.63
C LEU A 153 -3.15 5.48 -37.83
N GLU A 154 -3.13 6.66 -38.47
CA GLU A 154 -2.78 7.92 -37.80
C GLU A 154 -3.76 8.25 -36.66
N PHE A 155 -5.04 7.92 -36.83
CA PHE A 155 -6.09 8.17 -35.84
C PHE A 155 -5.81 7.47 -34.49
N SER A 156 -5.13 6.31 -34.51
CA SER A 156 -4.78 5.56 -33.31
C SER A 156 -3.74 6.26 -32.43
N LEU A 157 -3.06 7.27 -32.96
CA LEU A 157 -2.01 8.02 -32.28
C LEU A 157 -2.45 9.44 -31.90
N GLU A 158 -3.72 9.78 -32.09
CA GLU A 158 -4.26 11.12 -31.80
C GLU A 158 -4.04 11.51 -30.34
N GLY A 159 -3.63 12.76 -30.10
CA GLY A 159 -3.23 13.25 -28.78
C GLY A 159 -1.80 12.91 -28.34
N TYR A 160 -1.12 11.95 -29.00
CA TYR A 160 0.26 11.55 -28.70
C TYR A 160 1.30 11.95 -29.77
N LYS A 161 0.85 12.55 -30.88
CA LYS A 161 1.72 12.88 -32.04
C LYS A 161 2.75 13.98 -31.79
N GLY A 162 2.49 14.88 -30.84
CA GLY A 162 3.29 16.08 -30.58
C GLY A 162 4.30 15.97 -29.44
N ASP A 163 4.17 14.95 -28.58
CA ASP A 163 5.01 14.81 -27.38
C ASP A 163 5.50 13.37 -27.22
N SER A 164 6.81 13.21 -27.40
CA SER A 164 7.49 11.92 -27.29
C SER A 164 7.50 11.35 -25.88
N ASN A 165 7.44 12.20 -24.84
CA ASN A 165 7.33 11.73 -23.45
C ASN A 165 5.93 11.19 -23.18
N LYS A 166 4.88 11.91 -23.60
CA LYS A 166 3.49 11.43 -23.45
C LYS A 166 3.27 10.10 -24.16
N LEU A 167 3.82 9.95 -25.36
CA LEU A 167 3.75 8.68 -26.09
C LEU A 167 4.48 7.55 -25.35
N LEU A 168 5.68 7.81 -24.81
CA LEU A 168 6.41 6.82 -24.02
C LEU A 168 5.60 6.40 -22.78
N THR A 169 5.07 7.35 -22.01
CA THR A 169 4.27 7.06 -20.81
C THR A 169 3.00 6.27 -21.15
N PHE A 170 2.35 6.57 -22.27
CA PHE A 170 1.21 5.79 -22.74
C PHE A 170 1.61 4.35 -23.05
N ILE A 171 2.70 4.12 -23.79
CA ILE A 171 3.18 2.77 -24.09
C ILE A 171 3.62 2.01 -22.83
N GLU A 172 4.26 2.68 -21.86
CA GLU A 172 4.64 2.08 -20.57
C GLU A 172 3.42 1.67 -19.73
N SER A 173 2.27 2.33 -19.92
CA SER A 173 1.02 1.95 -19.25
C SER A 173 0.34 0.71 -19.85
N ILE A 174 0.76 0.28 -21.03
CA ILE A 174 0.20 -0.89 -21.72
C ILE A 174 0.95 -2.13 -21.24
N GLU A 175 0.20 -3.08 -20.70
CA GLU A 175 0.76 -4.39 -20.34
C GLU A 175 1.28 -5.10 -21.59
N LYS A 176 2.53 -5.56 -21.53
CA LYS A 176 3.15 -6.27 -22.63
C LYS A 176 2.48 -7.63 -22.79
N PRO A 177 1.84 -7.92 -23.94
CA PRO A 177 1.20 -9.21 -24.14
C PRO A 177 2.24 -10.34 -24.17
N GLU A 178 1.93 -11.48 -23.55
CA GLU A 178 2.81 -12.65 -23.50
C GLU A 178 3.05 -13.25 -24.89
N SER A 179 2.07 -13.16 -25.77
CA SER A 179 2.13 -13.65 -27.14
C SER A 179 1.96 -12.54 -28.15
N LYS A 180 2.59 -12.71 -29.32
CA LYS A 180 2.46 -11.76 -30.42
C LYS A 180 1.00 -11.69 -30.88
N PRO A 181 0.43 -10.49 -31.08
CA PRO A 181 -0.92 -10.35 -31.64
C PRO A 181 -1.06 -11.13 -32.95
N GLN A 182 -2.18 -11.86 -33.09
CA GLN A 182 -2.45 -12.67 -34.28
C GLN A 182 -2.74 -11.81 -35.53
N LYS A 183 -3.35 -10.64 -35.35
CA LYS A 183 -3.66 -9.72 -36.46
C LYS A 183 -2.40 -8.99 -36.92
N SER A 184 -2.16 -9.00 -38.23
CA SER A 184 -1.08 -8.23 -38.85
C SER A 184 -1.46 -6.75 -39.00
N ILE A 185 -0.45 -5.91 -39.18
CA ILE A 185 -0.64 -4.48 -39.41
C ILE A 185 -1.41 -4.24 -40.73
N ASP A 186 -1.16 -5.03 -41.76
CA ASP A 186 -1.87 -4.92 -43.04
C ASP A 186 -3.35 -5.30 -42.93
N GLN A 187 -3.68 -6.31 -42.12
CA GLN A 187 -5.08 -6.66 -41.83
C GLN A 187 -5.80 -5.51 -41.12
N LEU A 188 -5.15 -4.88 -40.13
CA LEU A 188 -5.71 -3.70 -39.46
C LEU A 188 -5.94 -2.53 -40.42
N LYS A 189 -5.00 -2.28 -41.34
CA LYS A 189 -5.16 -1.24 -42.37
C LYS A 189 -6.37 -1.52 -43.27
N GLN A 190 -6.54 -2.77 -43.71
CA GLN A 190 -7.70 -3.17 -44.53
C GLN A 190 -9.03 -3.03 -43.78
N GLU A 191 -9.09 -3.41 -42.50
CA GLU A 191 -10.29 -3.25 -41.67
C GLU A 191 -10.66 -1.76 -41.52
N VAL A 192 -9.68 -0.90 -41.20
CA VAL A 192 -9.90 0.55 -41.08
C VAL A 192 -10.36 1.16 -42.40
N GLN A 193 -9.75 0.78 -43.52
CA GLN A 193 -10.17 1.24 -44.85
C GLN A 193 -11.57 0.76 -45.22
N SER A 194 -11.96 -0.45 -44.81
CA SER A 194 -13.32 -0.97 -45.02
C SER A 194 -14.37 -0.19 -44.23
N LEU A 195 -14.01 0.27 -43.02
CA LEU A 195 -14.86 1.11 -42.17
C LEU A 195 -14.91 2.57 -42.63
N SER A 196 -13.83 3.08 -43.23
CA SER A 196 -13.67 4.48 -43.64
C SER A 196 -14.02 4.72 -45.12
N GLY A 197 -14.16 3.66 -45.91
CA GLY A 197 -14.48 3.73 -47.33
C GLY A 197 -15.92 4.20 -47.59
N GLY A 198 -16.17 4.77 -48.77
CA GLY A 198 -17.46 5.31 -49.18
C GLY A 198 -18.65 4.31 -49.21
N ASN A 199 -18.42 3.03 -48.91
CA ASN A 199 -19.44 2.00 -48.75
C ASN A 199 -19.94 1.86 -47.30
N ALA A 200 -19.48 2.68 -46.37
CA ALA A 200 -19.96 2.70 -44.99
C ALA A 200 -21.42 3.20 -44.94
N GLN A 201 -22.37 2.26 -44.86
CA GLN A 201 -23.79 2.58 -44.78
C GLN A 201 -24.14 2.96 -43.34
N LYS A 202 -24.28 4.26 -43.08
CA LYS A 202 -24.69 4.78 -41.78
C LYS A 202 -26.19 4.53 -41.59
N TYR A 203 -26.53 3.58 -40.72
CA TYR A 203 -27.92 3.34 -40.35
C TYR A 203 -28.41 4.44 -39.40
N ASN A 204 -29.62 4.94 -39.64
CA ASN A 204 -30.27 5.84 -38.70
C ASN A 204 -30.61 5.09 -37.42
N LEU A 205 -30.46 5.76 -36.28
CA LEU A 205 -31.01 5.28 -35.02
C LEU A 205 -32.50 5.03 -35.20
N LEU A 206 -32.97 3.86 -34.76
CA LEU A 206 -34.38 3.53 -34.77
C LEU A 206 -35.14 4.62 -33.99
N PRO A 207 -36.22 5.20 -34.54
CA PRO A 207 -36.99 6.18 -33.82
C PRO A 207 -37.55 5.55 -32.55
N GLN A 208 -37.53 6.32 -31.46
CA GLN A 208 -38.14 5.90 -30.21
C GLN A 208 -39.65 5.71 -30.45
N ILE A 209 -40.14 4.49 -30.26
CA ILE A 209 -41.57 4.19 -30.38
C ILE A 209 -42.25 4.76 -29.14
N SER A 210 -42.92 5.90 -29.27
CA SER A 210 -43.81 6.43 -28.23
C SER A 210 -45.22 5.92 -28.46
N PHE A 211 -45.74 5.10 -27.55
CA PHE A 211 -47.09 4.58 -27.58
C PHE A 211 -47.91 5.23 -26.47
N THR A 212 -48.59 6.33 -26.80
CA THR A 212 -49.36 7.16 -25.85
C THR A 212 -50.83 6.76 -25.89
N VAL A 213 -51.15 5.58 -25.38
CA VAL A 213 -52.53 5.01 -25.43
C VAL A 213 -53.16 4.90 -24.03
N HIS A 214 -52.42 5.35 -23.01
CA HIS A 214 -52.86 5.31 -21.62
C HIS A 214 -54.22 5.98 -21.40
N ASP A 215 -54.46 7.12 -22.05
CA ASP A 215 -55.72 7.87 -21.93
C ASP A 215 -56.91 7.15 -22.57
N ILE A 216 -56.66 6.27 -23.55
CA ILE A 216 -57.69 5.46 -24.20
C ILE A 216 -58.01 4.24 -23.32
N GLU A 217 -56.99 3.59 -22.76
CA GLU A 217 -57.17 2.42 -21.89
C GLU A 217 -57.87 2.77 -20.57
N GLN A 218 -57.71 4.00 -20.06
CA GLN A 218 -58.35 4.46 -18.82
C GLN A 218 -59.66 5.22 -19.03
N ASN A 219 -60.21 5.25 -20.25
CA ASN A 219 -61.44 6.01 -20.48
C ASN A 219 -62.68 5.26 -19.93
N ASP A 220 -63.27 5.79 -18.87
CA ASP A 220 -64.51 5.30 -18.23
C ASP A 220 -65.68 5.05 -19.21
N LEU A 221 -65.66 5.65 -20.41
CA LEU A 221 -66.63 5.37 -21.46
C LEU A 221 -66.64 3.88 -21.85
N PHE A 222 -65.49 3.22 -21.84
CA PHE A 222 -65.37 1.79 -22.17
C PHE A 222 -65.92 0.88 -21.07
N GLU A 223 -66.09 1.38 -19.84
CA GLU A 223 -66.76 0.65 -18.76
C GLU A 223 -68.30 0.73 -18.84
N LYS A 224 -68.85 1.67 -19.63
CA LYS A 224 -70.30 1.85 -19.71
C LYS A 224 -70.95 0.77 -20.57
N GLN A 225 -71.79 -0.03 -19.93
CA GLN A 225 -72.62 -1.02 -20.60
C GLN A 225 -73.64 -0.33 -21.52
N ILE A 226 -73.58 -0.62 -22.83
CA ILE A 226 -74.57 -0.16 -23.80
C ILE A 226 -75.80 -1.06 -23.66
N ILE A 227 -76.91 -0.49 -23.17
CA ILE A 227 -78.17 -1.21 -22.98
C ILE A 227 -79.15 -0.81 -24.09
N GLY A 228 -79.71 -1.81 -24.77
CA GLY A 228 -80.75 -1.61 -25.78
C GLY A 228 -82.06 -1.07 -25.17
N ASN A 229 -82.82 -0.31 -25.96
CA ASN A 229 -84.03 0.40 -25.54
C ASN A 229 -85.09 -0.51 -24.86
N GLU A 230 -85.08 -1.80 -25.18
CA GLU A 230 -86.02 -2.81 -24.68
C GLU A 230 -85.76 -3.25 -23.23
N ASN A 231 -84.55 -3.00 -22.71
CA ASN A 231 -84.12 -3.45 -21.37
C ASN A 231 -84.28 -2.37 -20.29
N SER A 232 -85.06 -1.32 -20.57
CA SER A 232 -85.43 -0.32 -19.57
C SER A 232 -86.52 -0.87 -18.64
N SER A 233 -86.48 -0.52 -17.35
CA SER A 233 -87.43 -1.03 -16.35
C SER A 233 -88.91 -0.69 -16.63
N VAL A 234 -89.18 0.30 -17.50
CA VAL A 234 -90.54 0.70 -17.91
C VAL A 234 -90.92 0.16 -19.30
N ALA A 235 -89.96 -0.35 -20.08
CA ALA A 235 -90.19 -0.78 -21.47
C ALA A 235 -91.19 -1.95 -21.57
N GLY A 236 -91.13 -2.90 -20.64
CA GLY A 236 -92.07 -4.03 -20.60
C GLY A 236 -93.53 -3.61 -20.40
N LEU A 237 -93.78 -2.56 -19.60
CA LEU A 237 -95.13 -2.04 -19.38
C LEU A 237 -95.66 -1.31 -20.63
N ILE A 238 -94.80 -0.49 -21.25
CA ILE A 238 -95.16 0.28 -22.46
C ILE A 238 -95.49 -0.66 -23.62
N ASN A 239 -94.68 -1.69 -23.84
CA ASN A 239 -94.93 -2.68 -24.88
C ASN A 239 -96.20 -3.49 -24.63
N LYS A 240 -96.49 -3.85 -23.35
CA LYS A 240 -97.72 -4.58 -23.00
C LYS A 240 -98.99 -3.74 -23.21
N LEU A 241 -98.93 -2.44 -22.96
CA LEU A 241 -100.07 -1.54 -23.13
C LEU A 241 -100.19 -0.97 -24.55
N GLY A 242 -99.21 -1.20 -25.42
CA GLY A 242 -99.21 -0.71 -26.80
C GLY A 242 -99.27 0.82 -26.90
N ASN A 243 -98.80 1.53 -25.87
CA ASN A 243 -98.99 2.97 -25.71
C ASN A 243 -97.69 3.77 -25.91
N SER A 244 -96.75 3.25 -26.71
CA SER A 244 -95.47 3.90 -26.98
C SER A 244 -95.61 5.30 -27.58
N ASP A 245 -96.57 5.48 -28.49
CA ASP A 245 -96.81 6.77 -29.13
C ASP A 245 -97.38 7.79 -28.14
N TRP A 246 -98.25 7.34 -27.23
CA TRP A 246 -98.78 8.18 -26.16
C TRP A 246 -97.68 8.63 -25.20
N VAL A 247 -96.75 7.76 -24.83
CA VAL A 247 -95.59 8.14 -24.01
C VAL A 247 -94.71 9.14 -24.75
N LYS A 248 -94.46 8.92 -26.05
CA LYS A 248 -93.65 9.81 -26.89
C LYS A 248 -94.28 11.19 -27.05
N ASP A 249 -95.60 11.26 -27.18
CA ASP A 249 -96.34 12.52 -27.21
C ASP A 249 -96.41 13.18 -25.84
N GLY A 250 -96.56 12.40 -24.77
CA GLY A 250 -96.53 12.86 -23.38
C GLY A 250 -95.23 13.58 -23.02
N ILE A 251 -94.09 13.11 -23.52
CA ILE A 251 -92.77 13.75 -23.33
C ILE A 251 -92.76 15.20 -23.83
N LYS A 252 -93.53 15.55 -24.87
CA LYS A 252 -93.58 16.92 -25.41
C LYS A 252 -94.18 17.93 -24.44
N TYR A 253 -94.99 17.48 -23.50
CA TYR A 253 -95.65 18.31 -22.50
C TYR A 253 -94.81 18.49 -21.22
N LEU A 254 -93.63 17.87 -21.15
CA LEU A 254 -92.70 18.12 -20.06
C LEU A 254 -92.16 19.56 -20.16
N PRO A 255 -92.01 20.25 -19.02
CA PRO A 255 -91.49 21.62 -19.00
C PRO A 255 -90.09 21.68 -19.64
N LYS A 256 -89.87 22.66 -20.51
CA LYS A 256 -88.59 22.85 -21.22
C LYS A 256 -87.49 23.37 -20.28
N GLU A 257 -87.87 24.06 -19.21
CA GLU A 257 -86.98 24.59 -18.19
C GLU A 257 -87.23 23.82 -16.89
N LEU A 258 -86.27 22.98 -16.52
CA LEU A 258 -86.26 22.30 -15.22
C LEU A 258 -85.69 23.27 -14.19
N ASN A 259 -86.51 23.73 -13.24
CA ASN A 259 -86.00 24.41 -12.05
C ASN A 259 -85.11 23.42 -11.27
N GLN A 260 -84.08 23.91 -10.57
CA GLN A 260 -82.90 23.13 -10.13
C GLN A 260 -83.14 21.92 -9.20
N GLU A 261 -84.38 21.58 -8.87
CA GLU A 261 -84.74 20.30 -8.27
C GLU A 261 -85.08 19.29 -9.37
N LYS A 262 -84.29 18.19 -9.45
CA LYS A 262 -84.45 17.12 -10.44
C LYS A 262 -85.83 16.46 -10.34
N GLU A 263 -86.79 16.99 -11.07
CA GLU A 263 -88.16 16.47 -11.15
C GLU A 263 -88.17 15.02 -11.65
N ALA A 264 -89.01 14.19 -11.02
CA ALA A 264 -89.18 12.80 -11.40
C ALA A 264 -89.91 12.73 -12.75
N CYS A 265 -89.38 11.97 -13.71
CA CYS A 265 -90.06 11.77 -14.99
C CYS A 265 -91.30 10.88 -14.76
N PRO A 266 -92.52 11.34 -15.09
CA PRO A 266 -93.71 10.51 -14.94
C PRO A 266 -93.73 9.31 -15.91
N PHE A 267 -92.85 9.30 -16.92
CA PHE A 267 -92.79 8.26 -17.96
C PHE A 267 -91.54 7.36 -17.89
N ALA A 268 -90.60 7.64 -16.96
CA ALA A 268 -89.36 6.87 -16.85
C ALA A 268 -88.89 6.79 -15.40
N SER A 269 -88.23 5.68 -15.05
CA SER A 269 -87.63 5.46 -13.72
C SER A 269 -86.44 6.37 -13.39
N LYS A 270 -86.04 7.25 -14.32
CA LYS A 270 -84.92 8.18 -14.18
C LYS A 270 -85.42 9.62 -14.05
N LYS A 271 -84.71 10.43 -13.27
CA LYS A 271 -85.00 11.87 -13.13
C LYS A 271 -84.75 12.60 -14.44
N LEU A 272 -85.51 13.65 -14.69
CA LEU A 272 -85.33 14.49 -15.88
C LEU A 272 -83.95 15.15 -15.81
N SER A 273 -83.16 14.98 -16.87
CA SER A 273 -81.88 15.65 -17.07
C SER A 273 -82.00 16.54 -18.29
N GLN A 274 -81.52 17.79 -18.19
CA GLN A 274 -81.35 18.64 -19.37
C GLN A 274 -80.52 17.86 -20.40
N LYS A 275 -81.08 17.66 -21.59
CA LYS A 275 -80.27 17.23 -22.72
C LYS A 275 -79.45 18.44 -23.15
N ASN A 276 -78.13 18.30 -23.16
CA ASN A 276 -77.31 19.10 -24.06
C ASN A 276 -77.63 18.71 -25.50
#